data_AF-A0A1G0P203-F1
#
_entry.id   AF-A0A1G0P203-F1
#
_cell.length_a   1.000
_cell.length_b   1.000
_cell.length_c   1.000
_cell.angle_alpha   90.00
_cell.angle_beta   90.00
_cell.angle_gamma   90.00
#
_symmetry.space_group_name_H-M   'P 1'
#
loop_
_entity.id
_entity.type
_entity.pdbx_description
1 polymer ?
#
loop_
_entity_poly.entity_id
_entity_poly.type
_entity_poly.pdbx_seq_one_letter_code
_entity_poly.pdbx_strand_id
1 'polypeptide(L)'
;MDFNNRLIAKFKITTNVNFWGDDFDRLPHNAIYPKDDIVKKICDKVKSEVDEYIMPGDIGEFLNKWSEVEQFLLDKTEKERKTNSFNEAMKIAKKKNILDENILMQIDKLRRFRNELVHQPKSTSAKSINVFLDILNDVVKMVLSTI
;
A
#
# COMPACT_ATOMS: atom_id res chain seq x y z
N MET A 1 14.69 15.15 22.03
CA MET A 1 13.44 15.88 21.72
C MET A 1 12.52 14.86 21.05
N ASP A 2 11.42 14.47 21.71
CA ASP A 2 10.61 13.32 21.30
C ASP A 2 9.46 13.76 20.40
N PHE A 3 9.43 13.30 19.14
CA PHE A 3 8.38 13.63 18.17
C PHE A 3 7.09 12.83 18.40
N ASN A 4 7.19 11.68 19.08
CA ASN A 4 6.07 10.73 19.25
C ASN A 4 4.90 11.24 20.11
N ASN A 5 5.09 12.32 20.88
CA ASN A 5 4.06 12.87 21.78
C ASN A 5 3.51 14.24 21.31
N ARG A 6 3.66 14.60 20.03
CA ARG A 6 3.16 15.88 19.50
C ARG A 6 1.90 15.68 18.67
N LEU A 7 0.82 16.37 19.04
CA LEU A 7 -0.31 16.62 18.15
C LEU A 7 0.14 17.56 17.04
N ILE A 8 0.17 17.07 15.80
CA ILE A 8 0.51 17.85 14.62
C ILE A 8 -0.78 18.08 13.82
N ALA A 9 -1.20 19.34 13.71
CA ALA A 9 -2.27 19.73 12.79
C ALA A 9 -1.64 20.33 11.53
N LYS A 10 -1.99 19.78 10.36
CA LYS A 10 -1.54 20.28 9.06
C LYS A 10 -2.71 20.96 8.36
N PHE A 11 -2.62 22.27 8.18
CA PHE A 11 -3.61 23.05 7.46
C PHE A 11 -3.12 23.34 6.04
N LYS A 12 -4.01 23.19 5.06
CA LYS A 12 -3.79 23.70 3.70
C LYS A 12 -4.67 24.93 3.53
N ILE A 13 -4.04 26.10 3.54
CA ILE A 13 -4.73 27.36 3.31
C ILE A 13 -4.81 27.58 1.80
N THR A 14 -6.01 27.81 1.28
CA THR A 14 -6.22 28.10 -0.15
C THR A 14 -5.74 29.51 -0.47
N THR A 15 -5.09 29.69 -1.62
CA THR A 15 -4.56 30.99 -2.07
C THR A 15 -5.51 31.73 -3.02
N ASN A 16 -6.73 31.22 -3.24
CA ASN A 16 -7.70 31.82 -4.14
C ASN A 16 -8.47 32.98 -3.49
N VAL A 17 -8.97 33.90 -4.32
CA VAL A 17 -9.70 35.11 -3.87
C VAL A 17 -10.97 34.72 -3.09
N ASN A 18 -11.65 33.66 -3.51
CA ASN A 18 -12.90 33.22 -2.88
C ASN A 18 -12.75 32.84 -1.38
N PHE A 19 -11.55 32.48 -0.93
CA PHE A 19 -11.28 32.15 0.47
C PHE A 19 -10.94 33.39 1.32
N TRP A 20 -10.16 34.32 0.76
CA TRP A 20 -9.68 35.51 1.49
C TRP A 20 -10.66 36.68 1.41
N GLY A 21 -11.55 36.70 0.42
CA GLY A 21 -12.42 37.84 0.13
C GLY A 21 -11.62 39.05 -0.37
N ASP A 22 -12.28 40.20 -0.40
CA ASP A 22 -11.69 41.47 -0.85
C ASP A 22 -11.00 42.23 0.30
N ASP A 23 -11.29 41.86 1.55
CA ASP A 23 -10.81 42.55 2.76
C ASP A 23 -9.43 42.06 3.25
N PHE A 24 -8.93 40.94 2.74
CA PHE A 24 -7.63 40.38 3.13
C PHE A 24 -6.70 40.16 1.94
N ASP A 25 -5.47 40.67 2.08
CA ASP A 25 -4.40 40.38 1.13
C ASP A 25 -4.04 38.89 1.17
N ARG A 26 -4.09 38.27 0.00
CA ARG A 26 -3.61 36.89 -0.19
C ARG A 26 -2.15 36.82 0.24
N LEU A 27 -1.81 35.84 1.07
CA LEU A 27 -0.41 35.55 1.40
C LEU A 27 0.36 35.18 0.13
N PRO A 28 1.31 36.02 -0.34
CA PRO A 28 2.03 35.72 -1.54
C PRO A 28 3.06 34.62 -1.24
N HIS A 29 3.33 33.76 -2.23
CA HIS A 29 4.18 32.58 -2.04
C HIS A 29 5.56 32.94 -1.48
N ASN A 30 6.14 34.05 -1.91
CA ASN A 30 7.45 34.55 -1.46
C ASN A 30 7.45 35.14 -0.04
N ALA A 31 6.28 35.43 0.56
CA ALA A 31 6.19 35.84 1.97
C ALA A 31 6.20 34.63 2.91
N ILE A 32 5.77 33.46 2.43
CA ILE A 32 5.78 32.21 3.20
C ILE A 32 7.08 31.44 2.95
N TYR A 33 7.53 31.40 1.69
CA TYR A 33 8.69 30.62 1.26
C TYR A 33 9.78 31.54 0.72
N PRO A 34 10.98 31.57 1.31
CA PRO A 34 12.09 32.34 0.75
C PRO A 34 12.48 31.79 -0.63
N LYS A 35 13.01 32.65 -1.50
CA LYS A 35 13.45 32.26 -2.86
C LYS A 35 14.48 31.12 -2.83
N ASP A 36 15.36 31.13 -1.83
CA ASP A 36 16.35 30.08 -1.57
C ASP A 36 16.01 29.29 -0.30
N ASP A 37 14.86 28.62 -0.31
CA ASP A 37 14.46 27.76 0.79
C ASP A 37 15.34 26.51 0.90
N ILE A 38 16.35 26.60 1.77
CA ILE A 38 17.28 25.50 2.08
C ILE A 38 16.53 24.34 2.73
N VAL A 39 15.51 24.61 3.55
CA VAL A 39 14.70 23.57 4.21
C VAL A 39 13.96 22.78 3.15
N LYS A 40 13.34 23.46 2.17
CA LYS A 40 12.70 22.80 1.03
C LYS A 40 13.70 21.93 0.25
N LYS A 41 14.90 22.44 -0.05
CA LYS A 41 15.95 21.65 -0.75
C LYS A 41 16.33 20.37 0.01
N ILE A 42 16.45 20.46 1.34
CA ILE A 42 16.73 19.30 2.20
C ILE A 42 15.54 18.34 2.21
N CYS A 43 14.32 18.83 2.39
CA CYS A 43 13.11 18.01 2.39
C CYS A 43 12.88 17.31 1.05
N ASP A 44 13.12 17.99 -0.08
CA ASP A 44 12.99 17.41 -1.41
C ASP A 44 14.03 16.28 -1.62
N LYS A 45 15.26 16.46 -1.13
CA LYS A 45 16.30 15.42 -1.15
C LYS A 45 15.91 14.22 -0.29
N VAL A 46 15.54 14.45 0.97
CA VAL A 46 15.10 13.38 1.88
C VAL A 46 13.88 12.66 1.30
N LYS A 47 12.94 13.39 0.70
CA LYS A 47 11.77 12.79 0.06
C LYS A 47 12.16 11.87 -1.11
N SER A 48 13.07 12.32 -1.97
CA SER A 48 13.57 11.48 -3.07
C SER A 48 14.29 10.22 -2.59
N GLU A 49 14.99 10.29 -1.46
CA GLU A 49 15.62 9.13 -0.83
C GLU A 49 14.55 8.20 -0.21
N VAL A 50 13.55 8.75 0.49
CA VAL A 50 12.45 7.98 1.12
C VAL A 50 11.57 7.28 0.08
N ASP A 51 11.30 7.89 -1.06
CA ASP A 51 10.53 7.28 -2.16
C ASP A 51 11.23 6.02 -2.73
N GLU A 52 12.52 5.80 -2.43
CA GLU A 52 13.27 4.60 -2.79
C GLU A 52 13.25 3.49 -1.71
N TYR A 53 12.80 3.79 -0.49
CA TYR A 53 12.74 2.84 0.62
C TYR A 53 11.31 2.33 0.86
N ILE A 54 11.18 1.03 1.13
CA ILE A 54 9.91 0.45 1.56
C ILE A 54 9.58 1.06 2.93
N MET A 55 8.45 1.75 3.06
CA MET A 55 8.02 2.19 4.37
C MET A 55 7.56 0.96 5.17
N PRO A 56 7.91 0.82 6.46
CA PRO A 56 7.43 -0.29 7.28
C PRO A 56 5.90 -0.45 7.29
N GLY A 57 5.17 0.66 7.06
CA GLY A 57 3.71 0.66 6.88
C GLY A 57 3.25 -0.12 5.64
N ASP A 58 3.97 -0.03 4.53
CA ASP A 58 3.61 -0.68 3.26
C ASP A 58 3.71 -2.21 3.36
N ILE A 59 4.71 -2.70 4.11
CA ILE A 59 4.87 -4.12 4.43
C ILE A 59 3.68 -4.59 5.27
N GLY A 60 3.33 -3.84 6.32
CA GLY A 60 2.21 -4.16 7.19
C GLY A 60 0.88 -4.18 6.43
N GLU A 61 0.64 -3.18 5.57
CA GLU A 61 -0.55 -3.12 4.72
C GLU A 61 -0.63 -4.31 3.77
N PHE A 62 0.48 -4.64 3.09
CA PHE A 62 0.53 -5.78 2.19
C PHE A 62 0.21 -7.08 2.93
N LEU A 63 0.83 -7.33 4.08
CA LEU A 63 0.62 -8.54 4.87
C LEU A 63 -0.82 -8.67 5.37
N ASN A 64 -1.42 -7.58 5.83
CA ASN A 64 -2.82 -7.57 6.28
C ASN A 64 -3.78 -7.93 5.14
N LYS A 65 -3.66 -7.27 3.98
CA LYS A 65 -4.50 -7.56 2.81
C LYS A 65 -4.26 -8.97 2.26
N TRP A 66 -3.02 -9.45 2.31
CA TRP A 66 -2.70 -10.81 1.91
C TRP A 66 -3.42 -11.85 2.79
N SER A 67 -3.49 -11.61 4.10
CA SER A 67 -4.20 -12.49 5.02
C SER A 67 -5.69 -12.61 4.68
N GLU A 68 -6.34 -11.56 4.16
CA GLU A 68 -7.73 -11.63 3.69
C GLU A 68 -7.89 -12.59 2.50
N VAL A 69 -7.00 -12.49 1.51
CA VAL A 69 -6.99 -13.39 0.34
C VAL A 69 -6.70 -14.83 0.77
N GLU A 70 -5.77 -15.00 1.70
CA GLU A 70 -5.42 -16.31 2.26
C GLU A 70 -6.62 -16.95 2.96
N GLN A 71 -7.27 -16.23 3.88
CA GLN A 71 -8.46 -16.71 4.58
C GLN A 71 -9.58 -17.05 3.61
N PHE A 72 -9.89 -16.18 2.65
CA PHE A 72 -10.93 -16.46 1.65
C PHE A 72 -10.71 -17.80 0.93
N LEU A 73 -9.49 -18.04 0.44
CA LEU A 73 -9.17 -19.26 -0.28
C LEU A 73 -9.24 -20.50 0.62
N LEU A 74 -8.77 -20.38 1.86
CA LEU A 74 -8.84 -21.44 2.85
C LEU A 74 -10.31 -21.79 3.16
N ASP A 75 -11.16 -20.79 3.41
CA ASP A 75 -12.57 -20.99 3.75
C ASP A 75 -13.35 -21.62 2.59
N LYS A 76 -13.16 -21.13 1.36
CA LYS A 76 -13.85 -21.67 0.18
C LYS A 76 -13.46 -23.11 -0.14
N THR A 77 -12.33 -23.59 0.37
CA THR A 77 -11.81 -24.93 0.08
C THR A 77 -11.80 -25.86 1.30
N GLU A 78 -12.22 -25.37 2.48
CA GLU A 78 -12.13 -26.07 3.77
C GLU A 78 -12.69 -27.50 3.72
N LYS A 79 -13.91 -27.68 3.19
CA LYS A 79 -14.60 -28.97 3.13
C LYS A 79 -13.89 -30.04 2.30
N GLU A 80 -13.00 -29.63 1.40
CA GLU A 80 -12.31 -30.51 0.46
C GLU A 80 -10.85 -30.73 0.81
N ARG A 81 -10.29 -29.85 1.63
CA ARG A 81 -8.89 -29.88 2.01
C ARG A 81 -8.65 -30.96 3.04
N LYS A 82 -7.60 -31.75 2.81
CA LYS A 82 -7.09 -32.73 3.79
C LYS A 82 -6.07 -32.10 4.73
N THR A 83 -5.43 -31.02 4.30
CA THR A 83 -4.45 -30.28 5.10
C THR A 83 -4.72 -28.78 5.06
N ASN A 84 -4.21 -28.03 6.05
CA ASN A 84 -4.36 -26.58 6.06
C ASN A 84 -3.37 -25.86 5.10
N SER A 85 -3.04 -26.48 3.96
CA SER A 85 -2.04 -26.00 3.02
C SER A 85 -2.65 -25.06 1.98
N PHE A 86 -2.06 -23.87 1.84
CA PHE A 86 -2.45 -22.91 0.80
C PHE A 86 -2.28 -23.47 -0.63
N ASN A 87 -1.25 -24.27 -0.88
CA ASN A 87 -1.04 -24.90 -2.19
C ASN A 87 -2.13 -25.94 -2.51
N GLU A 88 -2.65 -26.61 -1.49
CA GLU A 88 -3.79 -27.51 -1.66
C GLU A 88 -5.06 -26.72 -1.96
N ALA A 89 -5.29 -25.60 -1.26
CA ALA A 89 -6.38 -24.67 -1.54
C ALA A 89 -6.35 -24.17 -2.99
N MET A 90 -5.20 -23.73 -3.48
CA MET A 90 -5.00 -23.29 -4.88
C MET A 90 -5.35 -24.37 -5.91
N LYS A 91 -4.95 -25.63 -5.66
CA LYS A 91 -5.27 -26.76 -6.54
C LYS A 91 -6.77 -27.05 -6.57
N ILE A 92 -7.44 -27.01 -5.42
CA ILE A 92 -8.88 -27.23 -5.31
C ILE A 92 -9.64 -26.08 -5.99
N ALA A 93 -9.24 -24.83 -5.72
CA ALA A 93 -9.83 -23.64 -6.33
C ALA A 93 -9.76 -23.70 -7.86
N LYS A 94 -8.61 -24.13 -8.42
CA LYS A 94 -8.46 -24.38 -9.85
C LYS A 94 -9.37 -25.52 -10.34
N LYS A 95 -9.33 -26.68 -9.70
CA LYS A 95 -10.10 -27.88 -10.11
C LYS A 95 -11.60 -27.62 -10.14
N LYS A 96 -12.09 -26.80 -9.22
CA LYS A 96 -13.52 -26.48 -9.05
C LYS A 96 -13.96 -25.21 -9.77
N ASN A 97 -13.05 -24.50 -10.45
CA ASN A 97 -13.32 -23.19 -11.03
C ASN A 97 -13.94 -22.21 -10.00
N ILE A 98 -13.43 -22.22 -8.76
CA ILE A 98 -13.87 -21.25 -7.73
C ILE A 98 -13.41 -19.84 -8.12
N LEU A 99 -12.24 -19.75 -8.75
CA LEU A 99 -11.64 -18.53 -9.26
C LEU A 99 -11.13 -18.77 -10.67
N ASP A 100 -11.15 -17.73 -11.50
CA ASP A 100 -10.56 -17.76 -12.82
C ASP A 100 -9.05 -18.01 -12.76
N GLU A 101 -8.53 -18.68 -13.80
CA GLU A 101 -7.11 -19.02 -13.88
C GLU A 101 -6.19 -17.79 -13.85
N ASN A 102 -6.65 -16.66 -14.39
CA ASN A 102 -5.92 -15.39 -14.31
C ASN A 102 -5.80 -14.90 -12.85
N ILE A 103 -6.88 -14.98 -12.07
CA ILE A 103 -6.88 -14.58 -10.65
C ILE A 103 -5.94 -15.50 -9.86
N LEU A 104 -6.01 -16.81 -10.10
CA LEU A 104 -5.11 -17.78 -9.46
C LEU A 104 -3.64 -17.52 -9.81
N MET A 105 -3.34 -17.12 -11.05
CA MET A 105 -1.98 -16.73 -11.43
C MET A 105 -1.51 -15.49 -10.65
N GLN A 106 -2.36 -14.48 -10.46
CA GLN A 106 -2.02 -13.30 -9.66
C GLN A 106 -1.82 -13.65 -8.18
N ILE A 107 -2.66 -14.52 -7.63
CA ILE A 107 -2.53 -15.01 -6.26
C ILE A 107 -1.20 -15.76 -6.06
N ASP A 108 -0.77 -16.61 -7.01
CA ASP A 108 0.54 -17.28 -6.89
C ASP A 108 1.71 -16.29 -6.98
N LYS A 109 1.61 -15.25 -7.81
CA LYS A 109 2.61 -14.17 -7.86
C LYS A 109 2.71 -13.43 -6.52
N LEU A 110 1.56 -13.05 -5.94
CA LEU A 110 1.49 -12.39 -4.63
C LEU A 110 2.05 -13.28 -3.51
N ARG A 111 1.77 -14.59 -3.54
CA ARG A 111 2.32 -15.57 -2.60
C ARG A 111 3.85 -15.63 -2.64
N ARG A 112 4.44 -15.64 -3.85
CA ARG A 112 5.90 -15.65 -4.02
C ARG A 112 6.51 -14.36 -3.48
N PHE A 113 5.93 -13.22 -3.83
CA PHE A 113 6.37 -11.93 -3.32
C PHE A 113 6.26 -11.85 -1.79
N ARG A 114 5.16 -12.31 -1.19
CA ARG A 114 5.02 -12.43 0.27
C ARG A 114 6.16 -13.23 0.89
N ASN A 115 6.52 -14.36 0.29
CA ASN A 115 7.60 -15.20 0.81
C ASN A 115 8.95 -14.51 0.71
N GLU A 116 9.23 -13.81 -0.39
CA GLU A 116 10.43 -12.97 -0.54
C GLU A 116 10.47 -11.87 0.52
N LEU A 117 9.35 -11.18 0.74
CA LEU A 117 9.19 -10.13 1.75
C LEU A 117 9.47 -10.64 3.18
N VAL A 118 8.95 -11.82 3.52
CA VAL A 118 9.10 -12.43 4.86
C VAL A 118 10.52 -12.98 5.08
N HIS A 119 11.13 -13.57 4.05
CA HIS A 119 12.45 -14.21 4.19
C HIS A 119 13.62 -13.25 3.92
N GLN A 120 13.42 -12.20 3.13
CA GLN A 120 14.46 -11.23 2.77
C GLN A 120 13.90 -9.79 2.64
N PRO A 121 13.42 -9.18 3.73
CA PRO A 121 12.81 -7.85 3.70
C PRO A 121 13.77 -6.74 3.23
N LYS A 122 15.09 -6.93 3.37
CA LYS A 122 16.12 -5.96 3.01
C LYS A 122 16.52 -5.97 1.52
N SER A 123 16.20 -7.03 0.77
CA SER A 123 16.54 -7.15 -0.66
C SER A 123 15.38 -6.75 -1.59
N THR A 124 14.19 -6.56 -1.03
CA THR A 124 13.00 -6.19 -1.79
C THR A 124 12.99 -4.66 -2.01
N SER A 125 12.86 -4.20 -3.25
CA SER A 125 12.82 -2.77 -3.58
C SER A 125 11.45 -2.14 -3.31
N ALA A 126 11.43 -0.87 -2.88
CA ALA A 126 10.21 -0.07 -2.68
C ALA A 126 9.34 0.07 -3.93
N LYS A 127 9.96 0.06 -5.11
CA LYS A 127 9.22 0.08 -6.37
C LYS A 127 8.43 -1.22 -6.59
N SER A 128 8.91 -2.34 -6.05
CA SER A 128 8.21 -3.62 -6.17
C SER A 128 6.97 -3.66 -5.25
N ILE A 129 7.05 -3.15 -4.02
CA ILE A 129 5.93 -3.29 -3.06
C ILE A 129 4.67 -2.56 -3.53
N ASN A 130 4.80 -1.36 -4.08
CA ASN A 130 3.65 -0.59 -4.58
C ASN A 130 2.96 -1.31 -5.75
N VAL A 131 3.73 -1.87 -6.69
CA VAL A 131 3.17 -2.66 -7.80
C VAL A 131 2.41 -3.88 -7.28
N PHE A 132 2.95 -4.59 -6.28
CA PHE A 132 2.28 -5.74 -5.69
C PHE A 132 1.09 -5.35 -4.81
N LEU A 133 1.10 -4.19 -4.16
CA LEU A 133 -0.06 -3.64 -3.45
C LEU A 133 -1.21 -3.33 -4.41
N ASP A 134 -0.93 -2.74 -5.57
CA ASP A 134 -1.95 -2.49 -6.60
C ASP A 134 -2.57 -3.80 -7.09
N ILE A 135 -1.74 -4.80 -7.42
CA ILE A 135 -2.22 -6.14 -7.82
C ILE A 135 -3.06 -6.77 -6.69
N LEU A 136 -2.61 -6.67 -5.45
CA LEU A 136 -3.31 -7.24 -4.29
C LEU A 136 -4.66 -6.56 -4.08
N ASN A 137 -4.73 -5.24 -4.20
CA ASN A 137 -5.98 -4.49 -4.10
C ASN A 137 -7.00 -4.91 -5.16
N ASP A 138 -6.55 -5.16 -6.39
CA ASP A 138 -7.42 -5.63 -7.46
C ASP A 138 -7.90 -7.06 -7.21
N VAL A 139 -7.01 -7.95 -6.75
CA VAL A 139 -7.39 -9.32 -6.37
C VAL A 139 -8.39 -9.32 -5.22
N VAL A 140 -8.17 -8.51 -4.17
CA VAL A 140 -9.08 -8.39 -3.03
C VAL A 140 -10.46 -7.92 -3.51
N LYS A 141 -10.55 -6.91 -4.38
CA LYS A 141 -11.83 -6.46 -4.95
C LYS A 141 -12.55 -7.58 -5.71
N MET A 142 -11.84 -8.32 -6.56
CA MET A 142 -12.42 -9.43 -7.34
C MET A 142 -12.92 -10.56 -6.42
N VAL A 143 -12.10 -10.93 -5.45
CA VAL A 143 -12.41 -11.98 -4.47
C VAL A 143 -13.60 -11.60 -3.59
N LEU A 144 -13.63 -10.37 -3.05
CA LEU A 144 -14.73 -9.89 -2.21
C LEU A 144 -16.03 -9.67 -2.99
N SER A 145 -15.96 -9.35 -4.29
CA SER A 145 -17.15 -9.29 -5.16
C SER A 145 -17.77 -10.65 -5.48
N THR A 146 -17.11 -11.75 -5.08
CA THR A 146 -17.58 -13.14 -5.25
C THR A 146 -18.30 -13.68 -4.00
N ILE A 147 -18.39 -12.87 -2.93
CA ILE A 147 -19.15 -13.15 -1.70
C ILE A 147 -20.56 -12.56 -1.84
#